data_AF-A0A6V7LBK3-F1
#
_entry.id   AF-A0A6V7LBK3-F1
#
_cell.length_a   1.000
_cell.length_b   1.000
_cell.length_c   1.000
_cell.angle_alpha   90.00
_cell.angle_beta   90.00
_cell.angle_gamma   90.00
#
_symmetry.space_group_name_H-M   'P 1'
#
loop_
_entity.id
_entity.type
_entity.pdbx_description
1 polymer ?
#
loop_
_entity_poly.entity_id
_entity_poly.type
_entity_poly.pdbx_seq_one_letter_code
_entity_poly.pdbx_strand_id
1 'polypeptide(L)'
;IDVHTFLDQLGQELISTACVGLLERAFRCLGNDLTAFLTTLDGVNDVVQHQSGLETEAEFVCIATTKGLELHFTTDHPSIAYLLVGSLKAIALIFYSETADVYILPDPYNSKFF
;
A
#
# COMPACT_ATOMS: atom_id res chain seq x y z
N ILE A 1 18.36 14.15 3.21
CA ILE A 1 16.95 13.76 2.96
C ILE A 1 16.47 13.08 4.23
N ASP A 2 15.29 13.43 4.71
CA ASP A 2 14.67 12.76 5.86
C ASP A 2 14.34 11.29 5.52
N VAL A 3 14.37 10.38 6.51
CA VAL A 3 14.23 8.93 6.26
C VAL A 3 12.85 8.59 5.70
N HIS A 4 11.80 9.24 6.20
CA HIS A 4 10.44 9.04 5.71
C HIS A 4 10.29 9.51 4.27
N THR A 5 10.87 10.67 3.96
CA THR A 5 10.93 11.21 2.59
C THR A 5 11.70 10.28 1.66
N PHE A 6 12.81 9.70 2.13
CA PHE A 6 13.59 8.73 1.36
C PHE A 6 12.78 7.46 1.06
N LEU A 7 12.08 6.92 2.05
CA LEU A 7 11.25 5.72 1.88
C LEU A 7 10.05 5.97 0.96
N ASP A 8 9.41 7.13 1.05
CA ASP A 8 8.36 7.56 0.11
C ASP A 8 8.89 7.60 -1.33
N GLN A 9 10.04 8.26 -1.55
CA GLN A 9 10.67 8.31 -2.88
C GLN A 9 11.09 6.92 -3.38
N LEU A 10 11.63 6.08 -2.50
CA LEU A 10 12.01 4.71 -2.83
C LEU A 10 10.79 3.88 -3.24
N GLY A 11 9.66 4.01 -2.54
CA GLY A 11 8.42 3.31 -2.86
C GLY A 11 7.90 3.71 -4.24
N GLN A 12 7.96 5.00 -4.56
CA GLN A 12 7.59 5.50 -5.89
C GLN A 12 8.47 4.90 -6.99
N GLU A 13 9.79 4.90 -6.77
CA GLU A 13 10.74 4.34 -7.75
C GLU A 13 10.67 2.82 -7.90
N LEU A 14 10.33 2.09 -6.83
CA LEU A 14 10.14 0.64 -6.91
C LEU A 14 8.98 0.30 -7.86
N ILE A 15 7.85 0.99 -7.74
CA ILE A 15 6.72 0.77 -8.64
C ILE A 15 7.04 1.22 -10.07
N SER A 16 7.70 2.37 -10.24
CA SER A 16 8.02 2.91 -11.57
C SER A 16 8.97 2.01 -12.36
N THR A 17 9.93 1.37 -11.68
CA THR A 17 11.00 0.61 -12.32
C THR A 17 10.77 -0.90 -12.32
N ALA A 18 10.24 -1.46 -11.23
CA ALA A 18 10.14 -2.91 -11.06
C ALA A 18 8.78 -3.47 -11.45
N CYS A 19 7.69 -2.70 -11.32
CA CYS A 19 6.33 -3.16 -11.61
C CYS A 19 5.97 -2.99 -13.10
N VAL A 20 6.78 -3.60 -13.99
CA VAL A 20 6.55 -3.63 -15.44
C VAL A 20 6.18 -5.04 -15.92
N GLY A 21 5.58 -5.13 -17.11
CA GLY A 21 5.32 -6.43 -17.75
C GLY A 21 4.33 -7.31 -16.98
N LEU A 22 4.80 -8.43 -16.42
CA LEU A 22 3.94 -9.36 -15.68
C LEU A 22 3.41 -8.74 -14.38
N LEU A 23 4.25 -8.01 -13.65
CA LEU A 23 3.86 -7.38 -12.39
C LEU A 23 2.85 -6.26 -12.61
N GLU A 24 3.04 -5.44 -13.64
CA GLU A 24 2.04 -4.43 -14.03
C GLU A 24 0.68 -5.07 -14.26
N ARG A 25 0.63 -6.15 -15.06
CA ARG A 25 -0.61 -6.87 -15.34
C ARG A 25 -1.23 -7.43 -14.06
N ALA A 26 -0.43 -8.05 -13.20
CA ALA A 26 -0.91 -8.59 -11.93
C ALA A 26 -1.53 -7.50 -11.04
N PHE A 27 -0.88 -6.35 -10.91
CA PHE A 27 -1.40 -5.23 -10.11
C PHE A 27 -2.67 -4.64 -10.74
N ARG A 28 -2.74 -4.50 -12.07
CA ARG A 28 -3.96 -4.06 -12.76
C ARG A 28 -5.12 -5.04 -12.64
N CYS A 29 -4.86 -6.33 -12.41
CA CYS A 29 -5.91 -7.31 -12.13
C CYS A 29 -6.53 -7.15 -10.74
N LEU A 30 -5.89 -6.44 -9.81
CA LEU A 30 -6.43 -6.19 -8.47
C LEU A 30 -7.53 -5.12 -8.47
N GLY A 31 -7.62 -4.29 -9.51
CA GLY A 31 -8.66 -3.27 -9.59
C GLY A 31 -8.47 -2.34 -10.77
N ASN A 32 -9.57 -1.76 -11.22
CA ASN A 32 -9.62 -0.74 -12.27
C ASN A 32 -9.47 0.69 -11.74
N ASP A 33 -9.48 0.87 -10.41
CA ASP A 33 -9.18 2.11 -9.70
C ASP A 33 -8.48 1.79 -8.36
N LEU A 34 -8.01 2.82 -7.65
CA LEU A 34 -7.28 2.65 -6.39
C LEU A 34 -8.15 2.06 -5.27
N THR A 35 -9.46 2.32 -5.27
CA THR A 35 -10.40 1.77 -4.27
C THR A 35 -10.53 0.26 -4.43
N ALA A 36 -10.80 -0.18 -5.65
CA ALA A 36 -10.91 -1.59 -6.01
C ALA A 36 -9.57 -2.32 -5.76
N PHE A 37 -8.46 -1.67 -6.12
CA PHE A 37 -7.11 -2.19 -5.87
C PHE A 37 -6.88 -2.47 -4.39
N LEU A 38 -7.08 -1.49 -3.52
CA LEU A 38 -6.83 -1.63 -2.08
C LEU A 38 -7.77 -2.63 -1.41
N THR A 39 -9.04 -2.66 -1.84
CA THR A 39 -10.03 -3.63 -1.33
C THR A 39 -9.66 -5.06 -1.72
N THR A 40 -9.13 -5.26 -2.93
CA THR A 40 -8.72 -6.61 -3.39
C THR A 40 -7.36 -7.01 -2.84
N LEU A 41 -6.46 -6.05 -2.60
CA LEU A 41 -5.16 -6.29 -1.99
C LEU A 41 -5.28 -6.93 -0.61
N ASP A 42 -6.21 -6.44 0.21
CA ASP A 42 -6.60 -7.01 1.51
C ASP A 42 -6.90 -8.52 1.38
N GLY A 43 -7.86 -8.88 0.52
CA GLY A 43 -8.22 -10.28 0.30
C GLY A 43 -7.10 -11.16 -0.30
N VAL A 44 -6.20 -10.58 -1.11
CA VAL A 44 -5.02 -11.30 -1.62
C VAL A 44 -3.99 -11.52 -0.52
N ASN A 45 -3.76 -10.51 0.33
CA ASN A 45 -2.84 -10.60 1.46
C ASN A 45 -3.27 -11.72 2.42
N ASP A 46 -4.56 -11.80 2.75
CA ASP A 46 -5.12 -12.87 3.58
C ASP A 46 -4.81 -14.27 3.02
N VAL A 47 -4.99 -14.46 1.72
CA VAL A 47 -4.73 -15.76 1.06
C VAL A 47 -3.24 -16.10 1.05
N VAL A 48 -2.37 -15.12 0.73
CA VAL A 48 -0.91 -15.32 0.69
C VAL A 48 -0.38 -15.67 2.07
N GLN A 49 -0.85 -14.99 3.11
CA GLN A 49 -0.44 -15.27 4.48
C GLN A 49 -0.91 -16.65 4.94
N HIS A 50 -2.16 -17.01 4.67
CA HIS A 50 -2.69 -18.34 5.00
C HIS A 50 -1.89 -19.47 4.32
N GLN A 51 -1.41 -19.26 3.09
CA GLN A 51 -0.60 -20.23 2.37
C GLN A 51 0.86 -20.29 2.85
N SER A 52 1.40 -19.19 3.37
CA SER A 52 2.81 -19.12 3.80
C SER A 52 3.10 -19.89 5.09
N GLY A 53 2.10 -20.07 5.96
CA GLY A 53 2.25 -20.70 7.27
C GLY A 53 3.15 -19.93 8.25
N LEU A 54 3.52 -18.70 7.91
CA LEU A 54 4.29 -17.78 8.76
C LEU A 54 3.34 -16.90 9.60
N GLU A 55 3.86 -16.35 10.71
CA GLU A 55 3.14 -15.31 11.46
C GLU A 55 2.96 -14.06 10.57
N THR A 56 1.80 -13.41 10.72
CA THR A 56 1.37 -12.24 9.95
C THR A 56 2.38 -11.08 10.05
N GLU A 57 3.09 -10.78 8.96
CA GLU A 57 4.04 -9.65 8.92
C GLU A 57 3.34 -8.27 8.77
N ALA A 58 2.16 -8.25 8.14
CA ALA A 58 1.38 -7.05 7.93
C ALA A 58 -0.11 -7.31 7.70
N GLU A 59 -0.99 -6.49 8.24
CA GLU A 59 -2.44 -6.53 7.96
C GLU A 59 -2.88 -5.25 7.26
N PHE A 60 -3.80 -5.38 6.31
CA PHE A 60 -4.39 -4.28 5.56
C PHE A 60 -5.90 -4.35 5.74
N VAL A 61 -6.54 -3.23 6.04
CA VAL A 61 -8.00 -3.13 5.97
C VAL A 61 -8.35 -1.83 5.25
N CYS A 62 -8.98 -1.95 4.09
CA CYS A 62 -9.43 -0.80 3.32
C CYS A 62 -10.86 -0.40 3.71
N ILE A 63 -11.05 0.86 4.07
CA ILE A 63 -12.34 1.43 4.45
C ILE A 63 -12.65 2.61 3.53
N ALA A 64 -13.71 2.48 2.73
CA ALA A 64 -14.25 3.60 1.97
C ALA A 64 -15.08 4.51 2.88
N THR A 65 -14.67 5.76 3.01
CA THR A 65 -15.39 6.79 3.78
C THR A 65 -16.02 7.83 2.85
N THR A 66 -16.83 8.73 3.41
CA THR A 66 -17.39 9.86 2.65
C THR A 66 -16.34 10.91 2.25
N LYS A 67 -15.13 10.86 2.83
CA LYS A 67 -14.05 11.83 2.60
C LYS A 67 -12.91 11.27 1.75
N GLY A 68 -12.86 9.96 1.52
CA GLY A 68 -11.78 9.29 0.82
C GLY A 68 -11.63 7.84 1.26
N LEU A 69 -10.45 7.27 0.99
CA LEU A 69 -10.08 5.92 1.41
C LEU A 69 -9.20 6.00 2.65
N GLU A 70 -9.51 5.17 3.65
CA GLU A 70 -8.67 4.92 4.80
C GLU A 70 -8.10 3.50 4.66
N LEU A 71 -6.78 3.37 4.67
CA LEU A 71 -6.11 2.07 4.69
C LEU A 71 -5.52 1.90 6.08
N HIS A 72 -6.16 1.08 6.89
CA HIS A 72 -5.62 0.69 8.19
C HIS A 72 -4.51 -0.33 7.94
N PHE A 73 -3.28 0.04 8.31
CA PHE A 73 -2.10 -0.77 8.09
C PHE A 73 -1.44 -1.12 9.42
N THR A 74 -1.37 -2.41 9.73
CA THR A 74 -0.70 -2.91 10.93
C THR A 74 0.57 -3.64 10.55
N THR A 75 1.72 -3.30 11.14
CA THR A 75 2.98 -4.02 10.91
C THR A 75 3.95 -3.90 12.08
N ASP A 76 4.82 -4.91 12.23
CA ASP A 76 5.96 -4.87 13.14
C ASP A 76 7.11 -3.97 12.65
N HIS A 77 7.03 -3.48 11.42
CA HIS A 77 8.05 -2.65 10.78
C HIS A 77 7.49 -1.28 10.34
N PRO A 78 7.34 -0.31 11.26
CA PRO A 78 6.81 1.04 10.99
C PRO A 78 7.35 1.75 9.75
N SER A 79 8.63 1.57 9.45
CA SER A 79 9.28 2.17 8.28
C SER A 79 8.63 1.75 6.95
N ILE A 80 8.04 0.55 6.89
CA ILE A 80 7.36 0.05 5.69
C ILE A 80 6.12 0.87 5.36
N ALA A 81 5.45 1.49 6.34
CA ALA A 81 4.30 2.36 6.09
C ALA A 81 4.69 3.52 5.15
N TYR A 82 5.87 4.11 5.33
CA TYR A 82 6.37 5.20 4.49
C TYR A 82 6.75 4.74 3.09
N LEU A 83 7.26 3.51 2.96
CA LEU A 83 7.52 2.88 1.67
C LEU A 83 6.21 2.59 0.92
N LEU A 84 5.18 2.16 1.65
CA LEU A 84 3.85 1.90 1.12
C LEU A 84 3.18 3.19 0.63
N VAL A 85 3.30 4.30 1.36
CA VAL A 85 2.82 5.63 0.92
C VAL A 85 3.34 5.95 -0.48
N GLY A 86 4.65 5.81 -0.70
CA GLY A 86 5.26 6.05 -2.00
C GLY A 86 4.77 5.09 -3.07
N SER A 87 4.67 3.82 -2.72
CA SER A 87 4.15 2.78 -3.62
C SER A 87 2.73 3.08 -4.08
N LEU A 88 1.84 3.50 -3.17
CA LEU A 88 0.45 3.81 -3.48
C LEU A 88 0.31 5.07 -4.36
N LYS A 89 1.13 6.11 -4.11
CA LYS A 89 1.19 7.29 -4.99
C LYS A 89 1.57 6.90 -6.41
N ALA A 90 2.59 6.06 -6.57
CA ALA A 90 3.03 5.60 -7.88
C ALA A 90 2.04 4.65 -8.55
N ILE A 91 1.39 3.76 -7.81
CA ILE A 91 0.31 2.90 -8.31
C ILE A 91 -0.84 3.75 -8.85
N ALA A 92 -1.30 4.74 -8.08
CA ALA A 92 -2.35 5.68 -8.51
C ALA A 92 -1.97 6.36 -9.83
N LEU A 93 -0.75 6.89 -9.90
CA LEU A 93 -0.29 7.65 -11.06
C LEU A 93 -0.08 6.77 -12.29
N ILE A 94 0.62 5.65 -12.15
CA ILE A 94 1.06 4.82 -13.28
C ILE A 94 -0.06 3.90 -13.77
N PHE A 95 -0.84 3.33 -12.85
CA PHE A 95 -1.87 2.36 -13.22
C PHE A 95 -3.22 3.03 -13.49
N TYR A 96 -3.54 4.11 -12.78
CA TYR A 96 -4.85 4.75 -12.90
C TYR A 96 -4.82 6.15 -13.50
N SER A 97 -3.62 6.70 -13.79
CA SER A 97 -3.47 8.09 -14.27
C SER A 97 -4.05 9.13 -13.30
N GLU A 98 -4.03 8.81 -12.01
CA GLU A 98 -4.58 9.65 -10.94
C GLU A 98 -3.48 10.08 -9.97
N THR A 99 -3.54 11.32 -9.50
CA THR A 99 -2.69 11.78 -8.40
C THR A 99 -3.42 11.52 -7.08
N ALA A 100 -2.88 10.64 -6.25
CA ALA A 100 -3.39 10.38 -4.89
C ALA A 100 -2.60 11.17 -3.85
N ASP A 101 -3.29 11.89 -2.98
CA ASP A 101 -2.69 12.49 -1.78
C ASP A 101 -2.71 11.46 -0.64
N VAL A 102 -1.57 10.83 -0.42
CA VAL A 102 -1.40 9.75 0.55
C VAL A 102 -0.49 10.22 1.68
N TYR A 103 -0.99 10.13 2.91
CA TYR A 103 -0.28 10.50 4.13
C TYR A 103 -0.60 9.50 5.26
N ILE A 104 0.29 9.44 6.24
CA ILE A 104 0.15 8.55 7.41
C ILE A 104 -0.53 9.31 8.54
N LEU A 105 -1.47 8.65 9.21
CA LEU A 105 -2.08 9.09 10.45
C LEU A 105 -1.62 8.15 11.57
N PRO A 106 -0.56 8.47 12.32
CA PRO A 106 -0.05 7.57 13.34
C PRO A 106 -1.05 7.42 14.48
N ASP A 107 -1.25 6.19 14.96
CA ASP A 107 -2.04 5.97 16.16
C ASP A 107 -1.24 6.34 17.43
N PRO A 108 -1.78 7.20 18.32
CA PRO A 108 -1.06 7.67 19.50
C PRO A 108 -0.84 6.58 20.56
N TYR A 109 -1.53 5.45 20.47
CA TYR A 109 -1.51 4.34 21.44
C TYR A 109 -0.91 3.06 20.87
N ASN A 110 -0.81 2.94 19.54
CA ASN A 110 -0.29 1.77 18.86
C ASN A 110 0.75 2.14 17.79
N SER A 111 2.04 1.99 18.14
CA SER A 111 3.16 2.29 17.24
C SER A 111 3.29 1.35 16.04
N LYS A 112 2.43 0.34 15.94
CA LYS A 112 2.38 -0.63 14.84
C LYS A 112 1.24 -0.35 13.87
N PHE A 113 0.36 0.61 14.18
CA PHE A 113 -0.85 0.90 13.42
C PHE A 113 -0.74 2.28 12.76
N PHE A 114 -1.08 2.33 11.46
CA PHE A 114 -0.91 3.46 10.56
C PHE A 114 -2.13 3.68 9.68
#